data_AF-A0A7Y5FYS2-F1
#
_entry.id   AF-A0A7Y5FYS2-F1
#
_cell.length_a   1.000
_cell.length_b   1.000
_cell.length_c   1.000
_cell.angle_alpha   90.00
_cell.angle_beta   90.00
_cell.angle_gamma   90.00
#
_symmetry.space_group_name_H-M   'P 1'
#
loop_
_entity.id
_entity.type
_entity.pdbx_description
1 polymer ?
#
loop_
_entity_poly.entity_id
_entity_poly.type
_entity_poly.pdbx_seq_one_letter_code
_entity_poly.pdbx_strand_id
1 'polypeptide(L)'
;MRSYLEKKMPYYLALVCTYCFASACSFSNNDEQRRVLNPRPVPEFSIPDRNPAEKYIYFIAIGDQGKGGEDQRHVAELMNEKARNDSLHFVITLGDNFYNDGVTSVYDIQWLQKFENMYDLPHLDVPFYASLGNHDYHNDNAWHQVEYSKISKKWKMPHNYYTFSRKIDENSSAQFFVLDSQQIKERDDHDGKQLAWLEHELGASTATWKVVYGHHPLFSYGKHGNVSAMIEHVQPILEKYRVDAYIAGHDHDRQLLGPRNGVFYIVSGTGSKSRNTSYGDMTVFAETNLGFAWFRVSPIEFHVQFINAEGKIEYAHTWTKDMRHHDPSKFTTK
;
A
#
# COMPACT_ATOMS: atom_id res chain seq x y z
N MET A 1 56.73 -44.21 -10.90
CA MET A 1 57.93 -43.37 -10.69
C MET A 1 57.51 -42.19 -9.84
N ARG A 2 58.00 -42.15 -8.58
CA ARG A 2 58.11 -41.04 -7.61
C ARG A 2 56.91 -40.09 -7.43
N SER A 3 56.15 -40.10 -6.32
CA SER A 3 56.48 -39.91 -4.88
C SER A 3 56.66 -38.45 -4.44
N TYR A 4 55.78 -38.05 -3.50
CA TYR A 4 56.05 -37.23 -2.30
C TYR A 4 56.38 -35.72 -2.47
N LEU A 5 55.57 -34.86 -1.84
CA LEU A 5 55.91 -34.30 -0.52
C LEU A 5 54.79 -33.41 0.05
N GLU A 6 54.33 -33.80 1.24
CA GLU A 6 53.59 -32.99 2.20
C GLU A 6 54.42 -31.80 2.71
N LYS A 7 53.76 -30.70 3.10
CA LYS A 7 54.16 -29.92 4.29
C LYS A 7 53.03 -29.02 4.84
N LYS A 8 52.62 -29.44 6.04
CA LYS A 8 51.96 -28.81 7.21
C LYS A 8 51.66 -27.29 7.22
N MET A 9 50.51 -26.99 7.85
CA MET A 9 49.96 -25.71 8.33
C MET A 9 50.92 -24.85 9.19
N PRO A 10 50.58 -23.56 9.45
CA PRO A 10 49.96 -23.28 10.75
C PRO A 10 48.80 -22.27 10.74
N TYR A 11 47.99 -22.39 11.79
CA TYR A 11 46.92 -21.51 12.24
C TYR A 11 47.37 -20.04 12.40
N TYR A 12 46.56 -19.09 11.94
CA TYR A 12 46.53 -17.73 12.48
C TYR A 12 45.10 -17.33 12.80
N LEU A 13 44.89 -17.16 14.10
CA LEU A 13 43.75 -16.54 14.74
C LEU A 13 43.94 -15.00 14.69
N ALA A 14 42.80 -14.30 14.67
CA ALA A 14 42.61 -12.92 15.14
C ALA A 14 43.08 -11.76 14.23
N LEU A 15 42.13 -11.10 13.56
CA LEU A 15 41.42 -9.90 14.03
C LEU A 15 40.55 -9.40 12.85
N VAL A 16 39.26 -9.73 12.84
CA VAL A 16 38.32 -9.05 11.95
C VAL A 16 38.05 -7.70 12.61
N CYS A 17 38.69 -6.67 12.08
CA CYS A 17 38.48 -5.28 12.47
C CYS A 17 37.11 -4.86 11.92
N THR A 18 36.09 -4.86 12.78
CA THR A 18 34.76 -4.34 12.47
C THR A 18 34.84 -2.81 12.39
N TYR A 19 35.24 -2.28 11.24
CA TYR A 19 34.92 -0.91 10.89
C TYR A 19 33.49 -0.87 10.35
N CYS A 20 32.52 -0.74 11.26
CA CYS A 20 31.23 -0.17 10.92
C CYS A 20 31.47 1.29 10.54
N PHE A 21 31.67 1.57 9.24
CA PHE A 21 31.37 2.89 8.72
C PHE A 21 29.85 3.05 8.79
N ALA A 22 29.36 3.58 9.91
CA ALA A 22 28.10 4.31 9.90
C ALA A 22 28.33 5.54 9.03
N SER A 23 28.10 5.38 7.72
CA SER A 23 27.91 6.53 6.86
C SER A 23 26.58 7.14 7.29
N ALA A 24 26.65 8.15 8.15
CA ALA A 24 25.53 9.03 8.37
C ALA A 24 25.24 9.72 7.04
N CYS A 25 24.35 9.13 6.24
CA CYS A 25 23.73 9.84 5.14
C CYS A 25 22.97 11.01 5.76
N SER A 26 23.53 12.21 5.60
CA SER A 26 22.83 13.44 5.89
C SER A 26 21.69 13.56 4.89
N PHE A 27 20.48 13.22 5.34
CA PHE A 27 19.26 13.59 4.63
C PHE A 27 19.27 15.10 4.38
N SER A 28 18.74 15.55 3.24
CA SER A 28 18.67 16.97 2.92
C SER A 28 17.85 17.69 3.99
N ASN A 29 18.50 18.48 4.84
CA ASN A 29 17.91 19.35 5.86
C ASN A 29 17.17 20.57 5.26
N ASN A 30 16.46 20.40 4.15
CA ASN A 30 15.59 21.42 3.57
C ASN A 30 14.11 21.17 3.89
N ASP A 31 13.82 20.46 4.99
CA ASP A 31 12.46 20.40 5.53
C ASP A 31 12.19 21.66 6.35
N GLU A 32 11.32 22.54 5.83
CA GLU A 32 10.31 23.07 6.74
C GLU A 32 9.69 21.85 7.43
N GLN A 33 10.00 21.64 8.71
CA GLN A 33 9.49 20.50 9.48
C GLN A 33 8.01 20.35 9.20
N ARG A 34 7.65 19.28 8.50
CA ARG A 34 6.26 19.04 8.13
C ARG A 34 5.47 18.84 9.40
N ARG A 35 4.29 19.45 9.44
CA ARG A 35 3.52 19.58 10.67
C ARG A 35 2.28 18.72 10.59
N VAL A 36 2.03 18.03 11.70
CA VAL A 36 0.72 17.52 12.06
C VAL A 36 0.02 18.63 12.84
N LEU A 37 -1.02 19.22 12.25
CA LEU A 37 -1.84 20.24 12.89
C LEU A 37 -2.87 19.60 13.83
N ASN A 38 -3.13 20.25 14.95
CA ASN A 38 -4.07 19.79 15.99
C ASN A 38 -3.82 18.34 16.47
N PRO A 39 -2.56 17.90 16.68
CA PRO A 39 -2.28 16.51 16.98
C PRO A 39 -2.98 16.09 18.26
N ARG A 40 -3.58 14.90 18.24
CA ARG A 40 -4.05 14.22 19.45
C ARG A 40 -3.01 13.19 19.88
N PRO A 41 -2.95 12.83 21.17
CA PRO A 41 -2.12 11.71 21.60
C PRO A 41 -2.43 10.47 20.76
N VAL A 42 -1.39 9.85 20.20
CA VAL A 42 -1.53 8.58 19.49
C VAL A 42 -2.12 7.57 20.47
N PRO A 43 -3.24 6.89 20.14
CA PRO A 43 -3.81 5.89 21.03
C PRO A 43 -2.79 4.80 21.36
N GLU A 44 -2.88 4.23 22.57
CA GLU A 44 -2.10 3.04 22.89
C GLU A 44 -2.43 1.93 21.88
N PHE A 45 -1.39 1.26 21.39
CA PHE A 45 -1.53 0.19 20.42
C PHE A 45 -0.62 -0.98 20.77
N SER A 46 -1.03 -2.16 20.34
CA SER A 46 -0.25 -3.38 20.42
C SER A 46 -0.20 -4.05 19.06
N ILE A 47 0.82 -4.88 18.87
CA ILE A 47 0.92 -5.75 17.71
C ILE A 47 0.47 -7.12 18.21
N PRO A 48 -0.68 -7.65 17.74
CA PRO A 48 -1.16 -8.92 18.23
C PRO A 48 -0.19 -10.03 17.84
N ASP A 49 0.09 -10.94 18.77
CA ASP A 49 0.88 -12.13 18.48
C ASP A 49 0.25 -12.93 17.34
N ARG A 50 1.08 -13.64 16.58
CA ARG A 50 0.57 -14.55 15.55
C ARG A 50 -0.01 -15.78 16.23
N ASN A 51 -1.28 -16.05 15.99
CA ASN A 51 -1.86 -17.37 16.23
C ASN A 51 -1.23 -18.37 15.24
N PRO A 52 -0.47 -19.40 15.71
CA PRO A 52 0.18 -20.38 14.83
C PRO A 52 -0.83 -21.28 14.09
N ALA A 53 -2.07 -21.35 14.55
CA ALA A 53 -3.13 -22.11 13.89
C ALA A 53 -3.73 -21.36 12.67
N GLU A 54 -3.51 -20.06 12.55
CA GLU A 54 -4.06 -19.25 11.47
C GLU A 54 -3.09 -19.11 10.30
N LYS A 55 -3.68 -18.95 9.11
CA LYS A 55 -2.97 -18.49 7.92
C LYS A 55 -3.18 -17.00 7.75
N TYR A 56 -2.18 -16.35 7.15
CA TYR A 56 -2.17 -14.90 6.99
C TYR A 56 -1.85 -14.53 5.56
N ILE A 57 -2.42 -13.41 5.12
CA ILE A 57 -1.94 -12.64 3.98
C ILE A 57 -1.14 -11.45 4.50
N TYR A 58 0.02 -11.20 3.90
CA TYR A 58 0.84 -10.03 4.17
C TYR A 58 0.95 -9.15 2.93
N PHE A 59 0.65 -7.87 3.05
CA PHE A 59 0.81 -6.93 1.93
C PHE A 59 1.25 -5.54 2.39
N ILE A 60 1.84 -4.79 1.47
CA ILE A 60 2.16 -3.36 1.66
C ILE A 60 1.23 -2.52 0.80
N ALA A 61 0.79 -1.38 1.33
CA ALA A 61 0.17 -0.32 0.54
C ALA A 61 1.07 0.92 0.51
N ILE A 62 1.45 1.34 -0.70
CA ILE A 62 2.33 2.49 -0.94
C ILE A 62 1.80 3.36 -2.08
N GLY A 63 1.51 4.62 -1.79
CA GLY A 63 1.13 5.65 -2.75
C GLY A 63 2.24 6.66 -3.00
N ASP A 64 2.14 7.36 -4.13
CA ASP A 64 2.93 8.57 -4.39
C ASP A 64 4.44 8.32 -4.32
N GLN A 65 4.84 7.10 -4.72
CA GLN A 65 6.22 6.64 -4.69
C GLN A 65 7.02 7.07 -5.92
N GLY A 66 6.35 7.39 -7.04
CA GLY A 66 6.93 7.46 -8.38
C GLY A 66 7.90 8.58 -8.70
N LYS A 67 8.58 9.19 -7.72
CA LYS A 67 9.46 10.35 -7.92
C LYS A 67 10.83 9.94 -8.47
N GLY A 68 11.30 8.74 -8.18
CA GLY A 68 12.71 8.37 -8.28
C GLY A 68 13.54 8.92 -7.11
N GLY A 69 14.83 8.62 -7.13
CA GLY A 69 15.81 9.19 -6.19
C GLY A 69 15.86 8.51 -4.82
N GLU A 70 16.60 9.15 -3.92
CA GLU A 70 17.00 8.58 -2.63
C GLU A 70 15.83 8.35 -1.68
N ASP A 71 14.86 9.28 -1.61
CA ASP A 71 13.67 9.14 -0.74
C ASP A 71 12.87 7.87 -1.06
N GLN A 72 12.57 7.66 -2.36
CA GLN A 72 11.84 6.48 -2.80
C GLN A 72 12.65 5.21 -2.57
N ARG A 73 13.96 5.25 -2.85
CA ARG A 73 14.87 4.12 -2.66
C ARG A 73 14.96 3.71 -1.19
N HIS A 74 15.06 4.69 -0.30
CA HIS A 74 15.07 4.48 1.15
C HIS A 74 13.79 3.79 1.63
N VAL A 75 12.62 4.27 1.18
CA VAL A 75 11.34 3.61 1.49
C VAL A 75 11.30 2.18 0.94
N ALA A 76 11.80 1.92 -0.28
CA ALA A 76 11.88 0.57 -0.83
C ALA A 76 12.78 -0.37 0.00
N GLU A 77 13.89 0.14 0.53
CA GLU A 77 14.79 -0.63 1.42
C GLU A 77 14.11 -0.97 2.75
N LEU A 78 13.35 -0.04 3.33
CA LEU A 78 12.53 -0.29 4.52
C LEU A 78 11.41 -1.32 4.28
N MET A 79 10.75 -1.24 3.11
CA MET A 79 9.78 -2.25 2.68
C MET A 79 10.42 -3.64 2.62
N ASN A 80 11.62 -3.74 2.03
CA ASN A 80 12.37 -4.98 1.93
C ASN A 80 12.79 -5.53 3.30
N GLU A 81 13.23 -4.66 4.22
CA GLU A 81 13.56 -5.07 5.59
C GLU A 81 12.33 -5.60 6.34
N LYS A 82 11.19 -4.92 6.24
CA LYS A 82 9.93 -5.39 6.83
C LYS A 82 9.51 -6.74 6.24
N ALA A 83 9.59 -6.87 4.92
CA ALA A 83 9.26 -8.09 4.20
C ALA A 83 10.15 -9.29 4.58
N ARG A 84 11.43 -9.04 4.88
CA ARG A 84 12.38 -10.07 5.36
C ARG A 84 11.90 -10.77 6.63
N ASN A 85 11.25 -10.04 7.53
CA ASN A 85 10.82 -10.56 8.83
C ASN A 85 9.46 -11.27 8.75
N ASP A 86 8.59 -10.85 7.83
CA ASP A 86 7.17 -11.20 7.86
C ASP A 86 6.64 -11.90 6.59
N SER A 87 7.52 -12.20 5.61
CA SER A 87 7.19 -12.89 4.35
C SER A 87 6.05 -12.22 3.56
N LEU A 88 6.37 -11.09 2.91
CA LEU A 88 5.46 -10.35 2.04
C LEU A 88 4.87 -11.20 0.91
N HIS A 89 3.58 -11.07 0.63
CA HIS A 89 2.93 -11.77 -0.49
C HIS A 89 2.70 -10.89 -1.72
N PHE A 90 2.44 -9.59 -1.55
CA PHE A 90 2.25 -8.64 -2.64
C PHE A 90 2.30 -7.19 -2.15
N VAL A 91 2.47 -6.26 -3.07
CA VAL A 91 2.35 -4.82 -2.83
C VAL A 91 1.13 -4.31 -3.60
N ILE A 92 0.39 -3.35 -3.04
CA ILE A 92 -0.54 -2.51 -3.80
C ILE A 92 0.06 -1.12 -3.94
N THR A 93 0.04 -0.58 -5.17
CA THR A 93 0.36 0.84 -5.37
C THR A 93 -0.92 1.66 -5.40
N LEU A 94 -0.88 2.86 -4.81
CA LEU A 94 -2.05 3.72 -4.63
C LEU A 94 -2.04 4.92 -5.61
N GLY A 95 -1.53 4.70 -6.82
CA GLY A 95 -1.41 5.75 -7.85
C GLY A 95 -0.22 6.68 -7.66
N ASP A 96 -0.08 7.59 -8.63
CA ASP A 96 1.09 8.45 -8.83
C ASP A 96 2.38 7.61 -8.90
N ASN A 97 2.31 6.60 -9.78
CA ASN A 97 3.36 5.61 -9.96
C ASN A 97 4.58 6.20 -10.69
N PHE A 98 4.36 7.24 -11.49
CA PHE A 98 5.42 7.94 -12.23
C PHE A 98 5.19 9.46 -12.25
N TYR A 99 5.91 10.17 -11.37
CA TYR A 99 5.91 11.63 -11.35
C TYR A 99 6.80 12.23 -12.44
N ASN A 100 6.52 13.40 -12.99
CA ASN A 100 5.29 14.16 -12.80
C ASN A 100 4.25 13.88 -13.87
N ASP A 101 4.60 13.17 -14.96
CA ASP A 101 3.79 13.15 -16.17
C ASP A 101 3.56 11.73 -16.75
N GLY A 102 3.52 10.73 -15.87
CA GLY A 102 3.35 9.34 -16.27
C GLY A 102 4.54 8.78 -17.04
N VAL A 103 4.31 7.72 -17.81
CA VAL A 103 5.28 7.08 -18.70
C VAL A 103 4.82 7.18 -20.15
N THR A 104 5.68 7.60 -21.07
CA THR A 104 5.26 7.88 -22.46
C THR A 104 5.20 6.64 -23.35
N SER A 105 5.64 5.48 -22.85
CA SER A 105 5.51 4.18 -23.51
C SER A 105 5.89 3.06 -22.54
N VAL A 106 5.68 1.81 -22.97
CA VAL A 106 6.21 0.62 -22.26
C VAL A 106 7.74 0.49 -22.29
N TYR A 107 8.44 1.32 -23.07
CA TYR A 107 9.90 1.36 -23.17
C TYR A 107 10.49 2.62 -22.51
N ASP A 108 9.68 3.44 -21.85
CA ASP A 108 10.14 4.61 -21.13
C ASP A 108 11.16 4.19 -20.04
N ILE A 109 12.30 4.89 -19.99
CA ILE A 109 13.37 4.63 -19.02
C ILE A 109 12.91 4.77 -17.57
N GLN A 110 11.83 5.50 -17.34
CA GLN A 110 11.18 5.64 -16.04
C GLN A 110 10.78 4.29 -15.43
N TRP A 111 10.41 3.28 -16.23
CA TRP A 111 10.16 1.94 -15.73
C TRP A 111 11.38 1.37 -15.00
N LEU A 112 12.57 1.53 -15.57
CA LEU A 112 13.80 1.08 -14.92
C LEU A 112 14.15 1.95 -13.71
N GLN A 113 14.06 3.28 -13.85
CA GLN A 113 14.51 4.23 -12.83
C GLN A 113 13.61 4.29 -11.59
N LYS A 114 12.31 4.09 -11.76
CA LYS A 114 11.30 4.34 -10.72
C LYS A 114 10.53 3.09 -10.30
N PHE A 115 10.68 1.98 -11.01
CA PHE A 115 10.02 0.73 -10.66
C PHE A 115 10.99 -0.47 -10.63
N GLU A 116 11.46 -0.95 -11.78
CA GLU A 116 12.17 -2.23 -11.87
C GLU A 116 13.44 -2.24 -11.01
N ASN A 117 14.37 -1.30 -11.18
CA ASN A 117 15.59 -1.24 -10.37
C ASN A 117 15.33 -0.74 -8.95
N MET A 118 14.26 0.02 -8.75
CA MET A 118 13.91 0.57 -7.44
C MET A 118 13.47 -0.54 -6.48
N TYR A 119 12.70 -1.50 -7.00
CA TYR A 119 12.14 -2.63 -6.26
C TYR A 119 12.78 -3.97 -6.66
N ASP A 120 13.99 -3.96 -7.23
CA ASP A 120 14.83 -5.15 -7.42
C ASP A 120 15.56 -5.50 -6.12
N LEU A 121 14.78 -5.91 -5.11
CA LEU A 121 15.26 -6.26 -3.77
C LEU A 121 14.78 -7.66 -3.39
N PRO A 122 15.57 -8.47 -2.63
CA PRO A 122 15.30 -9.89 -2.44
C PRO A 122 13.93 -10.26 -1.86
N HIS A 123 13.36 -9.40 -1.03
CA HIS A 123 12.07 -9.62 -0.37
C HIS A 123 10.92 -8.83 -1.01
N LEU A 124 11.19 -8.13 -2.12
CA LEU A 124 10.21 -7.42 -2.94
C LEU A 124 10.01 -8.05 -4.33
N ASP A 125 10.54 -9.25 -4.58
CA ASP A 125 10.20 -10.05 -5.77
C ASP A 125 8.80 -10.70 -5.62
N VAL A 126 7.79 -9.84 -5.50
CA VAL A 126 6.38 -10.16 -5.33
C VAL A 126 5.55 -9.36 -6.34
N PRO A 127 4.29 -9.75 -6.64
CA PRO A 127 3.45 -8.94 -7.52
C PRO A 127 3.11 -7.57 -6.91
N PHE A 128 3.15 -6.54 -7.74
CA PHE A 128 2.70 -5.17 -7.46
C PHE A 128 1.37 -4.93 -8.19
N TYR A 129 0.28 -4.86 -7.44
CA TYR A 129 -1.05 -4.57 -7.97
C TYR A 129 -1.31 -3.07 -7.97
N ALA A 130 -1.25 -2.47 -9.14
CA ALA A 130 -1.23 -1.01 -9.26
C ALA A 130 -2.60 -0.38 -9.51
N SER A 131 -2.86 0.76 -8.87
CA SER A 131 -3.88 1.72 -9.32
C SER A 131 -3.21 2.92 -9.99
N LEU A 132 -3.99 3.71 -10.74
CA LEU A 132 -3.53 4.98 -11.33
C LEU A 132 -3.86 6.17 -10.42
N GLY A 133 -2.98 7.17 -10.43
CA GLY A 133 -3.19 8.50 -9.86
C GLY A 133 -3.24 9.60 -10.90
N ASN A 134 -3.41 10.84 -10.46
CA ASN A 134 -3.60 11.95 -11.41
C ASN A 134 -2.33 12.25 -12.22
N HIS A 135 -1.14 12.06 -11.66
CA HIS A 135 0.12 12.27 -12.40
C HIS A 135 0.35 11.21 -13.49
N ASP A 136 -0.28 10.04 -13.36
CA ASP A 136 -0.19 8.98 -14.36
C ASP A 136 -0.98 9.29 -15.64
N TYR A 137 -2.01 10.15 -15.54
CA TYR A 137 -2.89 10.57 -16.64
C TYR A 137 -2.36 11.74 -17.47
N HIS A 138 -1.33 12.45 -16.98
CA HIS A 138 -0.76 13.56 -17.72
C HIS A 138 -0.30 13.11 -19.12
N ASN A 139 -0.60 13.92 -20.13
CA ASN A 139 -0.36 13.62 -21.54
C ASN A 139 -1.03 12.32 -22.04
N ASP A 140 -2.12 11.87 -21.41
CA ASP A 140 -2.87 10.66 -21.79
C ASP A 140 -2.02 9.36 -21.72
N ASN A 141 -1.05 9.34 -20.81
CA ASN A 141 -0.04 8.29 -20.70
C ASN A 141 -0.47 7.05 -19.90
N ALA A 142 -1.60 7.11 -19.20
CA ALA A 142 -2.00 6.12 -18.20
C ALA A 142 -2.05 4.69 -18.75
N TRP A 143 -2.50 4.52 -20.00
CA TRP A 143 -2.69 3.19 -20.60
C TRP A 143 -1.39 2.40 -20.78
N HIS A 144 -0.24 3.07 -20.89
CA HIS A 144 1.05 2.38 -20.98
C HIS A 144 1.37 1.55 -19.73
N GLN A 145 0.81 1.92 -18.56
CA GLN A 145 0.94 1.12 -17.34
C GLN A 145 0.11 -0.17 -17.40
N VAL A 146 -1.03 -0.15 -18.08
CA VAL A 146 -1.81 -1.37 -18.34
C VAL A 146 -1.04 -2.28 -19.30
N GLU A 147 -0.49 -1.72 -20.38
CA GLU A 147 0.28 -2.48 -21.37
C GLU A 147 1.54 -3.11 -20.77
N TYR A 148 2.21 -2.41 -19.86
CA TYR A 148 3.43 -2.89 -19.20
C TYR A 148 3.21 -4.16 -18.37
N SER A 149 1.98 -4.45 -17.94
CA SER A 149 1.63 -5.72 -17.27
C SER A 149 1.90 -6.97 -18.11
N LYS A 150 2.01 -6.81 -19.44
CA LYS A 150 2.37 -7.89 -20.37
C LYS A 150 3.89 -8.13 -20.45
N ILE A 151 4.69 -7.19 -19.94
CA ILE A 151 6.15 -7.19 -20.03
C ILE A 151 6.76 -7.56 -18.67
N SER A 152 6.34 -6.87 -17.60
CA SER A 152 6.90 -7.08 -16.28
C SER A 152 6.28 -8.27 -15.56
N LYS A 153 7.15 -9.09 -14.95
CA LYS A 153 6.72 -10.20 -14.11
C LYS A 153 6.12 -9.72 -12.79
N LYS A 154 6.58 -8.58 -12.26
CA LYS A 154 6.14 -8.02 -10.97
C LYS A 154 4.93 -7.10 -11.13
N TRP A 155 4.89 -6.24 -12.15
CA TRP A 155 3.77 -5.32 -12.36
C TRP A 155 2.47 -6.05 -12.73
N LYS A 156 1.37 -5.73 -12.03
CA LYS A 156 0.04 -6.30 -12.24
C LYS A 156 -1.00 -5.19 -12.30
N MET A 157 -1.43 -4.86 -13.51
CA MET A 157 -2.47 -3.89 -13.78
C MET A 157 -3.18 -4.27 -15.09
N PRO A 158 -4.07 -5.28 -15.07
CA PRO A 158 -4.68 -5.81 -16.30
C PRO A 158 -5.67 -4.84 -16.96
N HIS A 159 -6.12 -3.82 -16.22
CA HIS A 159 -7.05 -2.78 -16.64
C HIS A 159 -6.88 -1.57 -15.69
N ASN A 160 -7.47 -0.40 -15.99
CA ASN A 160 -7.40 0.78 -15.10
C ASN A 160 -8.22 0.61 -13.80
N TYR A 161 -9.31 -0.15 -13.87
CA TYR A 161 -10.04 -0.67 -12.71
C TYR A 161 -10.27 -2.17 -12.87
N TYR A 162 -10.09 -2.93 -11.79
CA TYR A 162 -10.14 -4.40 -11.82
C TYR A 162 -10.25 -4.98 -10.41
N THR A 163 -10.44 -6.29 -10.28
CA THR A 163 -10.45 -6.98 -8.98
C THR A 163 -9.52 -8.18 -8.99
N PHE A 164 -9.00 -8.54 -7.81
CA PHE A 164 -8.28 -9.80 -7.60
C PHE A 164 -8.53 -10.35 -6.19
N SER A 165 -8.37 -11.65 -6.03
CA SER A 165 -8.57 -12.33 -4.75
C SER A 165 -7.30 -13.02 -4.25
N ARG A 166 -7.22 -13.14 -2.93
CA ARG A 166 -6.18 -13.85 -2.23
C ARG A 166 -6.82 -14.77 -1.20
N LYS A 167 -6.51 -16.06 -1.33
CA LYS A 167 -6.93 -17.08 -0.38
C LYS A 167 -6.15 -16.88 0.92
N ILE A 168 -6.85 -16.86 2.06
CA ILE A 168 -6.24 -16.86 3.39
C ILE A 168 -6.08 -18.31 3.83
N ASP A 169 -7.18 -19.05 3.85
CA ASP A 169 -7.25 -20.49 4.14
C ASP A 169 -8.30 -21.17 3.26
N GLU A 170 -8.66 -22.41 3.55
CA GLU A 170 -9.64 -23.17 2.77
C GLU A 170 -11.03 -22.52 2.66
N ASN A 171 -11.44 -21.74 3.66
CA ASN A 171 -12.80 -21.19 3.78
C ASN A 171 -12.82 -19.66 3.75
N SER A 172 -11.65 -19.00 3.72
CA SER A 172 -11.52 -17.56 3.89
C SER A 172 -10.66 -16.92 2.80
N SER A 173 -11.06 -15.73 2.38
CA SER A 173 -10.34 -14.97 1.35
C SER A 173 -10.51 -13.47 1.53
N ALA A 174 -9.55 -12.71 0.99
CA ALA A 174 -9.66 -11.27 0.80
C ALA A 174 -9.79 -10.96 -0.69
N GLN A 175 -10.79 -10.15 -1.06
CA GLN A 175 -10.94 -9.63 -2.41
C GLN A 175 -10.64 -8.13 -2.40
N PHE A 176 -9.85 -7.73 -3.39
CA PHE A 176 -9.36 -6.38 -3.57
C PHE A 176 -9.98 -5.80 -4.84
N PHE A 177 -10.61 -4.63 -4.73
CA PHE A 177 -11.26 -3.92 -5.82
C PHE A 177 -10.48 -2.63 -6.08
N VAL A 178 -9.88 -2.54 -7.26
CA VAL A 178 -9.00 -1.46 -7.68
C VAL A 178 -9.80 -0.47 -8.49
N LEU A 179 -9.83 0.78 -8.04
CA LEU A 179 -10.51 1.89 -8.71
C LEU A 179 -9.52 2.77 -9.44
N ASP A 180 -9.92 3.17 -10.64
CA ASP A 180 -9.45 4.37 -11.27
C ASP A 180 -10.25 5.57 -10.74
N SER A 181 -9.80 6.05 -9.57
CA SER A 181 -10.42 7.17 -8.89
C SER A 181 -10.28 8.50 -9.62
N GLN A 182 -9.32 8.63 -10.54
CA GLN A 182 -9.14 9.85 -11.33
C GLN A 182 -10.29 10.00 -12.32
N GLN A 183 -10.64 8.94 -13.06
CA GLN A 183 -11.82 8.96 -13.94
C GLN A 183 -13.12 9.22 -13.19
N ILE A 184 -13.32 8.63 -12.00
CA ILE A 184 -14.51 8.89 -11.16
C ILE A 184 -14.56 10.37 -10.74
N LYS A 185 -13.43 10.92 -10.27
CA LYS A 185 -13.34 12.32 -9.82
C LYS A 185 -13.62 13.30 -10.96
N GLU A 186 -13.17 13.01 -12.17
CA GLU A 186 -13.34 13.86 -13.35
C GLU A 186 -14.66 13.62 -14.09
N ARG A 187 -15.46 12.63 -13.64
CA ARG A 187 -16.68 12.17 -14.33
C ARG A 187 -16.42 11.71 -15.76
N ASP A 188 -15.25 11.11 -15.97
CA ASP A 188 -14.83 10.44 -17.21
C ASP A 188 -14.90 8.90 -17.06
N ASP A 189 -15.71 8.41 -16.12
CA ASP A 189 -15.90 6.98 -15.84
C ASP A 189 -16.83 6.27 -16.85
N HIS A 190 -16.93 6.84 -18.06
CA HIS A 190 -17.67 6.33 -19.20
C HIS A 190 -19.14 6.08 -18.89
N ASP A 191 -19.86 7.12 -18.47
CA ASP A 191 -21.28 7.09 -18.08
C ASP A 191 -21.57 6.18 -16.86
N GLY A 192 -20.71 6.19 -15.83
CA GLY A 192 -20.94 5.40 -14.62
C GLY A 192 -20.61 3.91 -14.73
N LYS A 193 -19.95 3.47 -15.82
CA LYS A 193 -19.61 2.05 -16.02
C LYS A 193 -18.71 1.50 -14.92
N GLN A 194 -17.75 2.29 -14.45
CA GLN A 194 -16.86 1.87 -13.37
C GLN A 194 -17.63 1.68 -12.05
N LEU A 195 -18.54 2.58 -11.72
CA LEU A 195 -19.36 2.47 -10.50
C LEU A 195 -20.33 1.29 -10.58
N ALA A 196 -20.97 1.07 -11.73
CA ALA A 196 -21.82 -0.10 -11.97
C ALA A 196 -21.03 -1.42 -11.89
N TRP A 197 -19.80 -1.43 -12.42
CA TRP A 197 -18.88 -2.56 -12.28
C TRP A 197 -18.53 -2.82 -10.80
N LEU A 198 -18.17 -1.77 -10.04
CA LEU A 198 -17.84 -1.90 -8.63
C LEU A 198 -19.01 -2.50 -7.83
N GLU A 199 -20.22 -1.97 -8.06
CA GLU A 199 -21.44 -2.46 -7.42
C GLU A 199 -21.74 -3.92 -7.78
N HIS A 200 -21.56 -4.30 -9.05
CA HIS A 200 -21.69 -5.70 -9.49
C HIS A 200 -20.68 -6.63 -8.79
N GLU A 201 -19.40 -6.29 -8.81
CA GLU A 201 -18.35 -7.14 -8.25
C GLU A 201 -18.46 -7.27 -6.72
N LEU A 202 -18.80 -6.18 -6.02
CA LEU A 202 -19.04 -6.22 -4.57
C LEU A 202 -20.27 -7.05 -4.22
N GLY A 203 -21.35 -6.95 -5.01
CA GLY A 203 -22.57 -7.74 -4.81
C GLY A 203 -22.39 -9.23 -5.08
N ALA A 204 -21.51 -9.59 -6.01
CA ALA A 204 -21.17 -10.99 -6.30
C ALA A 204 -20.14 -11.60 -5.32
N SER A 205 -19.43 -10.77 -4.56
CA SER A 205 -18.30 -11.21 -3.75
C SER A 205 -18.70 -11.92 -2.45
N THR A 206 -18.27 -13.17 -2.33
CA THR A 206 -18.37 -14.00 -1.12
C THR A 206 -17.12 -13.93 -0.23
N ALA A 207 -16.16 -13.03 -0.55
CA ALA A 207 -14.92 -12.92 0.20
C ALA A 207 -15.16 -12.49 1.65
N THR A 208 -14.38 -13.09 2.56
CA THR A 208 -14.36 -12.76 3.99
C THR A 208 -14.01 -11.29 4.19
N TRP A 209 -13.00 -10.79 3.48
CA TRP A 209 -12.58 -9.39 3.51
C TRP A 209 -12.78 -8.73 2.15
N LYS A 210 -13.38 -7.54 2.15
CA LYS A 210 -13.55 -6.71 0.96
C LYS A 210 -12.75 -5.42 1.16
N VAL A 211 -11.72 -5.23 0.34
CA VAL A 211 -10.83 -4.06 0.39
C VAL A 211 -10.96 -3.32 -0.92
N VAL A 212 -11.34 -2.05 -0.87
CA VAL A 212 -11.37 -1.19 -2.06
C VAL A 212 -10.17 -0.24 -1.98
N TYR A 213 -9.50 0.02 -3.10
CA TYR A 213 -8.42 1.00 -3.12
C TYR A 213 -8.33 1.74 -4.45
N GLY A 214 -7.77 2.94 -4.40
CA GLY A 214 -7.53 3.81 -5.54
C GLY A 214 -6.60 4.94 -5.13
N HIS A 215 -6.44 5.97 -5.97
CA HIS A 215 -5.55 7.08 -5.65
C HIS A 215 -6.16 8.13 -4.73
N HIS A 216 -7.35 8.61 -5.05
CA HIS A 216 -7.99 9.71 -4.32
C HIS A 216 -8.69 9.23 -3.03
N PRO A 217 -8.41 9.83 -1.86
CA PRO A 217 -9.13 9.51 -0.63
C PRO A 217 -10.58 9.99 -0.68
N LEU A 218 -11.49 9.25 -0.03
CA LEU A 218 -12.83 9.78 0.28
C LEU A 218 -12.71 10.87 1.35
N PHE A 219 -12.06 10.52 2.45
CA PHE A 219 -11.79 11.39 3.58
C PHE A 219 -10.30 11.54 3.79
N SER A 220 -9.85 12.77 4.02
CA SER A 220 -8.47 13.08 4.36
C SER A 220 -8.40 14.44 5.07
N TYR A 221 -7.45 14.56 6.00
CA TYR A 221 -7.07 15.83 6.62
C TYR A 221 -5.69 16.33 6.13
N GLY A 222 -5.22 15.76 5.02
CA GLY A 222 -4.03 16.20 4.32
C GLY A 222 -4.25 17.49 3.54
N LYS A 223 -3.27 17.84 2.70
CA LYS A 223 -3.28 19.09 1.92
C LYS A 223 -4.46 19.17 0.95
N HIS A 224 -4.80 18.06 0.29
CA HIS A 224 -5.87 17.96 -0.69
C HIS A 224 -7.22 17.70 -0.01
N GLY A 225 -7.23 16.88 1.03
CA GLY A 225 -8.39 16.65 1.87
C GLY A 225 -9.46 15.77 1.19
N ASN A 226 -10.70 15.92 1.64
CA ASN A 226 -11.83 15.12 1.17
C ASN A 226 -12.10 15.31 -0.34
N VAL A 227 -12.31 14.20 -1.07
CA VAL A 227 -12.71 14.26 -2.49
C VAL A 227 -14.21 14.04 -2.62
N SER A 228 -14.93 15.12 -2.93
CA SER A 228 -16.40 15.16 -2.93
C SER A 228 -17.03 14.12 -3.87
N ALA A 229 -16.47 13.92 -5.07
CA ALA A 229 -16.99 12.91 -6.01
C ALA A 229 -16.89 11.49 -5.44
N MET A 230 -15.82 11.19 -4.70
CA MET A 230 -15.63 9.89 -4.07
C MET A 230 -16.61 9.69 -2.91
N ILE A 231 -16.85 10.74 -2.11
CA ILE A 231 -17.88 10.74 -1.06
C ILE A 231 -19.28 10.54 -1.66
N GLU A 232 -19.61 11.26 -2.72
CA GLU A 232 -20.95 11.24 -3.33
C GLU A 232 -21.26 9.91 -4.02
N HIS A 233 -20.28 9.35 -4.74
CA HIS A 233 -20.53 8.23 -5.67
C HIS A 233 -19.97 6.90 -5.19
N VAL A 234 -18.87 6.88 -4.44
CA VAL A 234 -18.22 5.64 -3.99
C VAL A 234 -18.67 5.26 -2.59
N GLN A 235 -18.74 6.21 -1.65
CA GLN A 235 -19.10 5.94 -0.25
C GLN A 235 -20.42 5.13 -0.11
N PRO A 236 -21.53 5.48 -0.80
CA PRO A 236 -22.78 4.73 -0.66
C PRO A 236 -22.64 3.26 -1.07
N ILE A 237 -21.81 2.97 -2.08
CA ILE A 237 -21.54 1.60 -2.53
C ILE A 237 -20.72 0.85 -1.47
N LEU A 238 -19.66 1.48 -0.94
CA LEU A 238 -18.84 0.86 0.11
C LEU A 238 -19.66 0.47 1.34
N GLU A 239 -20.56 1.36 1.77
CA GLU A 239 -21.44 1.15 2.91
C GLU A 239 -22.50 0.06 2.63
N LYS A 240 -23.16 0.13 1.46
CA LYS A 240 -24.16 -0.87 1.05
C LYS A 240 -23.62 -2.29 1.07
N TYR A 241 -22.38 -2.48 0.58
CA TYR A 241 -21.73 -3.78 0.49
C TYR A 241 -20.78 -4.11 1.64
N ARG A 242 -20.76 -3.27 2.69
CA ARG A 242 -19.97 -3.46 3.92
C ARG A 242 -18.49 -3.73 3.63
N VAL A 243 -17.89 -2.88 2.82
CA VAL A 243 -16.45 -2.87 2.59
C VAL A 243 -15.71 -2.65 3.91
N ASP A 244 -14.64 -3.41 4.15
CA ASP A 244 -13.91 -3.37 5.41
C ASP A 244 -12.94 -2.19 5.48
N ALA A 245 -12.29 -1.89 4.34
CA ALA A 245 -11.35 -0.80 4.23
C ALA A 245 -11.36 -0.16 2.84
N TYR A 246 -11.20 1.15 2.82
CA TYR A 246 -10.83 1.94 1.65
C TYR A 246 -9.40 2.47 1.82
N ILE A 247 -8.50 2.18 0.88
CA ILE A 247 -7.08 2.56 0.96
C ILE A 247 -6.74 3.51 -0.20
N ALA A 248 -6.05 4.61 0.09
CA ALA A 248 -5.68 5.64 -0.88
C ALA A 248 -4.32 6.30 -0.64
N GLY A 249 -3.85 7.04 -1.64
CA GLY A 249 -2.67 7.91 -1.59
C GLY A 249 -3.07 9.37 -1.75
N HIS A 250 -2.46 10.06 -2.71
CA HIS A 250 -2.72 11.43 -3.17
C HIS A 250 -2.32 12.52 -2.16
N ASP A 251 -2.83 12.42 -0.93
CA ASP A 251 -2.29 13.20 0.16
C ASP A 251 -0.98 12.60 0.63
N HIS A 252 0.06 13.43 0.63
CA HIS A 252 1.43 13.00 0.94
C HIS A 252 1.65 12.88 2.45
N ASP A 253 0.77 12.15 3.12
CA ASP A 253 0.80 11.82 4.54
C ASP A 253 0.31 10.38 4.76
N ARG A 254 0.28 9.97 6.02
CA ARG A 254 -0.25 8.67 6.44
C ARG A 254 -1.37 8.90 7.42
N GLN A 255 -2.53 8.28 7.20
CA GLN A 255 -3.71 8.44 8.04
C GLN A 255 -4.45 7.12 8.25
N LEU A 256 -5.00 6.94 9.44
CA LEU A 256 -6.10 6.02 9.71
C LEU A 256 -7.30 6.83 10.19
N LEU A 257 -8.41 6.71 9.48
CA LEU A 257 -9.66 7.40 9.78
C LEU A 257 -10.80 6.41 10.01
N GLY A 258 -11.68 6.72 10.96
CA GLY A 258 -12.91 6.00 11.21
C GLY A 258 -12.84 4.96 12.35
N PRO A 259 -13.70 3.92 12.31
CA PRO A 259 -14.57 3.57 11.20
C PRO A 259 -15.75 4.54 11.04
N ARG A 260 -16.19 4.77 9.81
CA ARG A 260 -17.47 5.45 9.52
C ARG A 260 -18.39 4.46 8.81
N ASN A 261 -19.57 4.21 9.38
CA ASN A 261 -20.53 3.24 8.86
C ASN A 261 -19.91 1.85 8.60
N GLY A 262 -18.95 1.44 9.44
CA GLY A 262 -18.27 0.15 9.33
C GLY A 262 -17.06 0.10 8.41
N VAL A 263 -16.74 1.19 7.69
CA VAL A 263 -15.59 1.26 6.78
C VAL A 263 -14.44 2.02 7.44
N PHE A 264 -13.23 1.46 7.42
CA PHE A 264 -12.00 2.21 7.74
C PHE A 264 -11.44 2.89 6.48
N TYR A 265 -10.91 4.09 6.64
CA TYR A 265 -10.27 4.83 5.54
C TYR A 265 -8.79 5.03 5.87
N ILE A 266 -7.92 4.69 4.92
CA ILE A 266 -6.48 4.69 5.10
C ILE A 266 -5.85 5.55 4.01
N VAL A 267 -4.97 6.46 4.41
CA VAL A 267 -4.09 7.19 3.49
C VAL A 267 -2.66 6.70 3.71
N SER A 268 -1.95 6.37 2.63
CA SER A 268 -0.54 5.94 2.63
C SER A 268 0.18 6.54 1.43
N GLY A 269 0.31 7.88 1.39
CA GLY A 269 0.86 8.64 0.27
C GLY A 269 2.28 9.14 0.47
N THR A 270 3.06 8.53 1.36
CA THR A 270 4.40 8.99 1.74
C THR A 270 5.55 8.19 1.12
N GLY A 271 5.33 7.61 -0.06
CA GLY A 271 6.29 6.72 -0.71
C GLY A 271 7.56 7.40 -1.24
N SER A 272 7.53 8.72 -1.48
CA SER A 272 8.69 9.48 -1.96
C SER A 272 8.70 10.98 -1.62
N LYS A 273 7.59 11.47 -1.07
CA LYS A 273 7.38 12.86 -0.64
C LYS A 273 6.42 12.81 0.56
N SER A 274 6.55 13.78 1.46
CA SER A 274 5.56 14.04 2.51
C SER A 274 4.84 15.36 2.24
N ARG A 275 3.90 15.81 3.09
CA ARG A 275 3.18 17.10 3.19
C ARG A 275 2.62 17.27 4.61
N ASN A 276 2.25 18.50 4.96
CA ASN A 276 1.54 18.75 6.22
C ASN A 276 0.19 18.04 6.23
N THR A 277 -0.24 17.63 7.42
CA THR A 277 -1.54 17.01 7.66
C THR A 277 -2.18 17.63 8.90
N SER A 278 -3.42 17.26 9.21
CA SER A 278 -4.12 17.67 10.43
C SER A 278 -4.86 16.48 11.05
N TYR A 279 -5.16 16.57 12.33
CA TYR A 279 -6.22 15.73 12.90
C TYR A 279 -7.55 16.46 12.74
N GLY A 280 -8.61 15.69 12.48
CA GLY A 280 -9.99 16.12 12.66
C GLY A 280 -10.84 14.98 13.20
N ASP A 281 -12.17 15.10 13.17
CA ASP A 281 -13.10 14.24 13.91
C ASP A 281 -12.91 12.74 13.67
N MET A 282 -12.61 12.32 12.45
CA MET A 282 -12.44 10.89 12.11
C MET A 282 -11.02 10.35 12.39
N THR A 283 -10.04 11.20 12.67
CA THR A 283 -8.64 10.76 12.76
C THR A 283 -8.43 9.84 13.96
N VAL A 284 -7.90 8.65 13.72
CA VAL A 284 -7.35 7.78 14.76
C VAL A 284 -5.84 8.00 14.85
N PHE A 285 -5.19 8.09 13.69
CA PHE A 285 -3.77 8.34 13.53
C PHE A 285 -3.54 9.19 12.28
N ALA A 286 -2.60 10.13 12.35
CA ALA A 286 -2.04 10.80 11.19
C ALA A 286 -0.58 11.20 11.44
N GLU A 287 0.28 11.03 10.43
CA GLU A 287 1.69 11.41 10.46
C GLU A 287 2.22 11.81 9.07
N THR A 288 3.33 12.55 9.07
CA THR A 288 3.91 13.11 7.83
C THR A 288 5.26 12.50 7.44
N ASN A 289 5.92 11.70 8.29
CA ASN A 289 7.20 11.09 7.92
C ASN A 289 7.06 10.20 6.68
N LEU A 290 8.13 10.09 5.87
CA LEU A 290 8.18 9.10 4.79
C LEU A 290 7.91 7.70 5.35
N GLY A 291 7.33 6.82 4.52
CA GLY A 291 6.92 5.51 4.99
C GLY A 291 5.78 4.90 4.20
N PHE A 292 5.21 3.83 4.76
CA PHE A 292 4.17 3.03 4.12
C PHE A 292 3.28 2.32 5.16
N ALA A 293 2.19 1.72 4.69
CA ALA A 293 1.32 0.88 5.50
C ALA A 293 1.59 -0.60 5.22
N TRP A 294 1.81 -1.38 6.27
CA TRP A 294 1.98 -2.84 6.24
C TRP A 294 0.74 -3.52 6.82
N PHE A 295 0.26 -4.56 6.15
CA PHE A 295 -0.97 -5.25 6.50
C PHE A 295 -0.74 -6.72 6.77
N ARG A 296 -1.48 -7.23 7.76
CA ARG A 296 -1.63 -8.66 8.07
C ARG A 296 -3.11 -8.98 8.14
N VAL A 297 -3.56 -9.96 7.36
CA VAL A 297 -4.98 -10.36 7.32
C VAL A 297 -5.11 -11.84 7.59
N SER A 298 -5.90 -12.22 8.58
CA SER A 298 -6.30 -13.59 8.91
C SER A 298 -7.80 -13.78 8.66
N PRO A 299 -8.38 -14.97 8.87
CA PRO A 299 -9.82 -15.17 8.74
C PRO A 299 -10.66 -14.25 9.64
N ILE A 300 -10.10 -13.81 10.78
CA ILE A 300 -10.81 -13.05 11.80
C ILE A 300 -10.22 -11.66 12.07
N GLU A 301 -8.95 -11.42 11.74
CA GLU A 301 -8.27 -10.15 11.99
C GLU A 301 -7.85 -9.44 10.70
N PHE A 302 -8.08 -8.12 10.65
CA PHE A 302 -7.46 -7.22 9.69
C PHE A 302 -6.60 -6.21 10.46
N HIS A 303 -5.29 -6.28 10.26
CA HIS A 303 -4.30 -5.52 11.01
C HIS A 303 -3.48 -4.63 10.10
N VAL A 304 -3.28 -3.38 10.50
CA VAL A 304 -2.43 -2.38 9.81
C VAL A 304 -1.35 -1.86 10.75
N GLN A 305 -0.16 -1.64 10.21
CA GLN A 305 0.98 -0.96 10.85
C GLN A 305 1.43 0.18 9.95
N PHE A 306 1.62 1.38 10.51
CA PHE A 306 2.24 2.50 9.82
C PHE A 306 3.72 2.55 10.18
N ILE A 307 4.57 2.35 9.18
CA ILE A 307 6.03 2.30 9.33
C ILE A 307 6.61 3.58 8.77
N ASN A 308 7.54 4.19 9.49
CA ASN A 308 8.16 5.46 9.13
C ASN A 308 9.55 5.30 8.50
N ALA A 309 10.20 6.43 8.21
CA ALA A 309 11.51 6.50 7.55
C ALA A 309 12.66 5.91 8.39
N GLU A 310 12.46 5.64 9.68
CA GLU A 310 13.44 4.96 10.53
C GLU A 310 13.13 3.46 10.69
N GLY A 311 12.12 2.94 9.99
CA GLY A 311 11.65 1.56 10.14
C GLY A 311 10.83 1.30 11.41
N LYS A 312 10.48 2.37 12.15
CA LYS A 312 9.69 2.28 13.37
C LYS A 312 8.19 2.21 13.05
N ILE A 313 7.48 1.39 13.81
CA ILE A 313 6.01 1.38 13.82
C ILE A 313 5.53 2.56 14.66
N GLU A 314 4.92 3.56 14.01
CA GLU A 314 4.38 4.75 14.67
C GLU A 314 2.98 4.51 15.23
N TYR A 315 2.21 3.65 14.56
CA TYR A 315 0.90 3.23 15.01
C TYR A 315 0.51 1.89 14.40
N ALA A 316 -0.34 1.14 15.11
CA ALA A 316 -0.97 -0.05 14.59
C ALA A 316 -2.42 -0.14 15.03
N HIS A 317 -3.25 -0.78 14.22
CA HIS A 317 -4.65 -0.98 14.53
C HIS A 317 -5.12 -2.35 14.03
N THR A 318 -6.00 -2.99 14.80
CA THR A 318 -6.64 -4.26 14.43
C THR A 318 -8.13 -4.10 14.56
N TRP A 319 -8.86 -4.50 13.53
CA TRP A 319 -10.30 -4.73 13.63
C TRP A 319 -10.64 -6.17 13.25
N THR A 320 -11.68 -6.69 13.88
CA THR A 320 -12.07 -8.11 13.78
C THR A 320 -13.37 -8.27 13.01
N LYS A 321 -13.50 -9.34 12.24
CA LYS A 321 -14.74 -9.67 11.54
C LYS A 321 -15.80 -10.17 12.55
N ASP A 322 -16.98 -9.55 12.60
CA ASP A 322 -18.10 -10.13 13.35
C ASP A 322 -18.70 -11.29 12.56
N MET A 323 -18.33 -12.51 12.94
CA MET A 323 -18.74 -13.76 12.30
C MET A 323 -20.26 -14.04 12.39
N ARG A 324 -21.02 -13.30 13.21
CA ARG A 324 -22.47 -13.54 13.40
C ARG A 324 -23.36 -13.03 12.27
N HIS A 325 -22.82 -12.23 11.35
CA HIS A 325 -23.59 -11.54 10.31
C HIS A 325 -23.27 -12.00 8.87
N HIS A 326 -22.47 -13.06 8.70
CA HIS A 326 -22.11 -13.66 7.41
C HIS A 326 -23.06 -14.82 7.00
N ASP A 327 -24.34 -14.71 7.35
CA ASP A 327 -25.38 -15.61 6.84
C ASP A 327 -26.11 -14.95 5.65
N PRO A 328 -25.73 -15.23 4.40
CA PRO A 328 -26.42 -14.70 3.22
C PRO A 328 -27.88 -15.16 3.14
N SER A 329 -28.30 -16.21 3.87
CA SER A 329 -29.69 -16.66 3.89
C SER A 329 -30.64 -15.76 4.69
N LYS A 330 -30.11 -14.81 5.47
CA LYS A 330 -30.92 -13.83 6.22
C LYS A 330 -31.25 -12.55 5.45
N PHE A 331 -30.82 -12.43 4.19
CA PHE A 331 -31.04 -11.23 3.37
C PHE A 331 -32.02 -11.43 2.20
N THR A 332 -32.88 -12.46 2.27
CA THR A 332 -34.10 -12.50 1.44
C THR A 332 -35.15 -11.56 2.05
N THR A 333 -35.16 -10.30 1.61
CA THR A 333 -36.26 -9.38 1.89
C THR A 333 -37.51 -9.84 1.12
N LYS A 334 -38.62 -9.96 1.85
CA LYS A 334 -39.98 -9.88 1.32
C LYS A 334 -40.23 -8.54 0.63
#